data_AF-A0A357IZF4-F1
#
_entry.id   AF-A0A357IZF4-F1
#
_cell.length_a   1.000
_cell.length_b   1.000
_cell.length_c   1.000
_cell.angle_alpha   90.00
_cell.angle_beta   90.00
_cell.angle_gamma   90.00
#
_symmetry.space_group_name_H-M   'P 1'
#
loop_
_entity.id
_entity.type
_entity.pdbx_description
1 polymer ?
#
loop_
_entity_poly.entity_id
_entity_poly.type
_entity_poly.pdbx_seq_one_letter_code
_entity_poly.pdbx_strand_id
1 'polypeptide(L)'
;MGARLSEAIRTDQTLARFGGDEFLVLVPGPQSAGEVALVADDLVQCLEEAFTLGDRKIAISASLGMSLYPEHANTVEELIQQADTAMYRAKKEGVRYRFFSQDLTDEALKRIRLGSEIRRGLDAGEFLLHYQPQINLSDGKLTGLEALIRWQGPDGLINPDEFIPVAEQLGLIIPLGEWVMEEACRQTRSWISMGLDINCIAVNVSPVQIQNGDFSSRVLNILSRTGLPPSRLEIEITENSLIGLDNAILEQLHLLREQGVRIAIDDFGVGYSSLSYLRDLPVDRLKIDRSFINGLPDDSSLVAISRAIIALGETLGFTVIAEGVETEPQRVHLLESGCHEGQGFLFGHPMADRAIESAYIRK
;
A
#
# COMPACT_ATOMS: atom_id res chain seq x y z
N MET A 1 36.36 -4.04 -1.66
CA MET A 1 35.24 -4.05 -2.64
C MET A 1 34.37 -5.29 -2.47
N GLY A 2 34.86 -6.50 -2.80
CA GLY A 2 34.07 -7.73 -2.69
C GLY A 2 33.39 -7.96 -1.34
N ALA A 3 34.08 -7.68 -0.21
CA ALA A 3 33.48 -7.76 1.12
C ALA A 3 32.28 -6.80 1.30
N ARG A 4 32.40 -5.51 0.93
CA ARG A 4 31.29 -4.54 1.01
C ARG A 4 30.12 -4.93 0.10
N LEU A 5 30.41 -5.39 -1.11
CA LEU A 5 29.36 -5.88 -2.02
C LEU A 5 28.64 -7.09 -1.43
N SER A 6 29.39 -8.01 -0.78
CA SER A 6 28.80 -9.18 -0.13
C SER A 6 27.93 -8.83 1.08
N GLU A 7 28.19 -7.71 1.76
CA GLU A 7 27.37 -7.21 2.87
C GLU A 7 26.11 -6.49 2.37
N ALA A 8 26.14 -5.93 1.16
CA ALA A 8 25.04 -5.20 0.56
C ALA A 8 24.00 -6.10 -0.15
N ILE A 9 24.38 -7.33 -0.53
CA ILE A 9 23.44 -8.28 -1.15
C ILE A 9 22.66 -9.08 -0.11
N ARG A 10 21.47 -9.55 -0.50
CA ARG A 10 20.64 -10.47 0.31
C ARG A 10 21.17 -11.91 0.23
N THR A 11 20.80 -12.74 1.20
CA THR A 11 21.23 -14.15 1.32
C THR A 11 20.82 -15.05 0.15
N ASP A 12 19.76 -14.69 -0.58
CA ASP A 12 19.28 -15.38 -1.77
C ASP A 12 19.98 -14.91 -3.05
N GLN A 13 20.74 -13.81 -3.00
CA GLN A 13 21.48 -13.28 -4.14
C GLN A 13 22.88 -13.89 -4.21
N THR A 14 23.43 -14.01 -5.41
CA THR A 14 24.79 -14.55 -5.61
C THR A 14 25.71 -13.48 -6.16
N LEU A 15 26.84 -13.24 -5.49
CA LEU A 15 27.93 -12.40 -5.97
C LEU A 15 29.09 -13.26 -6.47
N ALA A 16 29.53 -13.00 -7.69
CA ALA A 16 30.70 -13.60 -8.29
C ALA A 16 31.67 -12.51 -8.75
N ARG A 17 32.97 -12.78 -8.64
CA ARG A 17 34.00 -11.96 -9.31
C ARG A 17 34.26 -12.58 -10.68
N PHE A 18 33.89 -11.89 -11.74
CA PHE A 18 33.93 -12.42 -13.10
C PHE A 18 35.34 -12.34 -13.70
N GLY A 19 36.11 -11.32 -13.31
CA GLY A 19 37.50 -11.12 -13.68
C GLY A 19 37.95 -9.69 -13.36
N GLY A 20 39.24 -9.45 -13.12
CA GLY A 20 39.74 -8.09 -12.90
C GLY A 20 38.99 -7.31 -11.80
N ASP A 21 38.46 -6.14 -12.14
CA ASP A 21 37.59 -5.28 -11.33
C ASP A 21 36.09 -5.53 -11.55
N GLU A 22 35.72 -6.55 -12.32
CA GLU A 22 34.34 -6.87 -12.69
C GLU A 22 33.70 -7.89 -11.73
N PHE A 23 32.49 -7.56 -11.31
CA PHE A 23 31.64 -8.36 -10.43
C PHE A 23 30.30 -8.59 -11.10
N LEU A 24 29.74 -9.78 -10.91
CA LEU A 24 28.43 -10.18 -11.39
C LEU A 24 27.54 -10.51 -10.19
N VAL A 25 26.34 -9.95 -10.19
CA VAL A 25 25.31 -10.22 -9.17
C VAL A 25 24.12 -10.89 -9.83
N LEU A 26 23.72 -12.04 -9.29
CA LEU A 26 22.50 -12.75 -9.69
C LEU A 26 21.42 -12.49 -8.64
N VAL A 27 20.30 -11.93 -9.10
CA VAL A 27 19.09 -11.71 -8.30
C VAL A 27 18.03 -12.73 -8.77
N PRO A 28 17.73 -13.77 -7.97
CA PRO A 28 16.76 -14.77 -8.39
C PRO A 28 15.32 -14.27 -8.21
N GLY A 29 14.49 -14.47 -9.24
CA GLY A 29 13.04 -14.23 -9.18
C GLY A 29 12.62 -12.81 -8.78
N PRO A 30 13.20 -11.74 -9.37
CA PRO A 30 12.76 -10.38 -9.05
C PRO A 30 11.29 -10.20 -9.44
N GLN A 31 10.50 -9.58 -8.57
CA GLN A 31 9.09 -9.26 -8.82
C GLN A 31 8.92 -8.14 -9.85
N SER A 32 9.94 -7.30 -10.04
CA SER A 32 9.94 -6.26 -11.07
C SER A 32 11.34 -5.75 -11.39
N ALA A 33 11.50 -5.02 -12.50
CA ALA A 33 12.73 -4.29 -12.81
C ALA A 33 13.10 -3.26 -11.72
N GLY A 34 12.09 -2.69 -11.04
CA GLY A 34 12.31 -1.78 -9.91
C GLY A 34 13.05 -2.44 -8.76
N GLU A 35 12.75 -3.71 -8.43
CA GLU A 35 13.47 -4.45 -7.38
C GLU A 35 14.96 -4.60 -7.72
N VAL A 36 15.27 -4.94 -8.97
CA VAL A 36 16.65 -5.07 -9.44
C VAL A 36 17.37 -3.72 -9.42
N ALA A 37 16.66 -2.63 -9.71
CA ALA A 37 17.22 -1.28 -9.64
C ALA A 37 17.58 -0.87 -8.21
N LEU A 38 16.82 -1.31 -7.20
CA LEU A 38 17.15 -1.05 -5.80
C LEU A 38 18.40 -1.78 -5.36
N VAL A 39 18.52 -3.06 -5.74
CA VAL A 39 19.76 -3.81 -5.52
C VAL A 39 20.94 -3.09 -6.17
N ALA A 40 20.77 -2.56 -7.39
CA ALA A 40 21.81 -1.78 -8.03
C ALA A 40 22.13 -0.47 -7.29
N ASP A 41 21.13 0.24 -6.76
CA ASP A 41 21.33 1.47 -5.97
C ASP A 41 22.07 1.17 -4.66
N ASP A 42 21.69 0.12 -3.92
CA ASP A 42 22.37 -0.34 -2.71
C ASP A 42 23.83 -0.72 -2.96
N LEU A 43 24.08 -1.45 -4.05
CA LEU A 43 25.44 -1.83 -4.46
C LEU A 43 26.28 -0.62 -4.86
N VAL A 44 25.69 0.39 -5.49
CA VAL A 44 26.43 1.63 -5.80
C VAL A 44 26.69 2.42 -4.53
N GLN A 45 25.68 2.59 -3.68
CA GLN A 45 25.77 3.36 -2.45
C GLN A 45 26.82 2.79 -1.49
N CYS A 46 26.92 1.45 -1.37
CA CYS A 46 27.95 0.82 -0.53
C CYS A 46 29.39 1.04 -1.04
N LEU A 47 29.55 1.36 -2.33
CA LEU A 47 30.83 1.70 -2.95
C LEU A 47 31.13 3.20 -2.94
N GLU A 48 30.14 4.06 -2.73
CA GLU A 48 30.32 5.52 -2.60
C GLU A 48 31.10 5.88 -1.31
N GLU A 49 31.02 5.06 -0.27
CA GLU A 49 31.86 5.23 0.91
C GLU A 49 33.35 5.09 0.57
N ALA A 50 34.18 6.04 1.00
CA ALA A 50 35.61 6.01 0.71
C ALA A 50 36.29 4.72 1.26
N PHE A 51 37.14 4.11 0.46
CA PHE A 51 38.01 3.01 0.89
C PHE A 51 39.24 3.57 1.60
N THR A 52 39.59 2.99 2.75
CA THR A 52 40.82 3.34 3.46
C THR A 52 41.93 2.38 3.03
N LEU A 53 43.00 2.90 2.42
CA LEU A 53 44.15 2.14 1.96
C LEU A 53 45.42 2.74 2.59
N GLY A 54 45.89 2.12 3.69
CA GLY A 54 46.89 2.73 4.56
C GLY A 54 46.34 4.03 5.16
N ASP A 55 47.08 5.13 5.02
CA ASP A 55 46.68 6.46 5.53
C ASP A 55 45.84 7.27 4.53
N ARG A 56 45.49 6.70 3.37
CA ARG A 56 44.78 7.40 2.30
C ARG A 56 43.33 6.95 2.21
N LYS A 57 42.44 7.91 1.99
CA LYS A 57 41.05 7.67 1.57
C LYS A 57 40.96 7.73 0.06
N ILE A 58 40.40 6.69 -0.55
CA ILE A 58 40.22 6.56 -1.99
C ILE A 58 38.73 6.43 -2.26
N ALA A 59 38.17 7.37 -3.02
CA ALA A 59 36.83 7.24 -3.57
C ALA A 59 36.90 6.42 -4.86
N ILE A 60 35.96 5.50 -5.03
CA ILE A 60 35.76 4.77 -6.28
C ILE A 60 34.33 4.99 -6.76
N SER A 61 34.11 4.88 -8.06
CA SER A 61 32.79 4.90 -8.68
C SER A 61 32.54 3.57 -9.37
N ALA A 62 31.31 3.10 -9.36
CA ALA A 62 30.88 1.93 -10.11
C ALA A 62 29.81 2.33 -11.14
N SER A 63 29.82 1.63 -12.28
CA SER A 63 28.74 1.66 -13.27
C SER A 63 28.22 0.24 -13.39
N LEU A 64 26.91 0.06 -13.25
CA LEU A 64 26.28 -1.26 -13.32
C LEU A 64 25.45 -1.40 -14.60
N GLY A 65 25.40 -2.61 -15.12
CA GLY A 65 24.52 -2.99 -16.22
C GLY A 65 23.65 -4.14 -15.81
N MET A 66 22.37 -4.06 -16.14
CA MET A 66 21.35 -4.99 -15.67
C MET A 66 20.64 -5.63 -16.86
N SER A 67 20.35 -6.92 -16.72
CA SER A 67 19.58 -7.66 -17.70
C SER A 67 18.63 -8.64 -17.02
N LEU A 68 17.46 -8.88 -17.62
CA LEU A 68 16.38 -9.70 -17.07
C LEU A 68 16.14 -10.91 -17.95
N TYR A 69 16.00 -12.07 -17.31
CA TYR A 69 15.54 -13.29 -17.95
C TYR A 69 14.05 -13.48 -17.65
N PRO A 70 13.22 -13.89 -18.64
CA PRO A 70 13.56 -14.19 -20.03
C PRO A 70 13.50 -12.98 -20.99
N GLU A 71 13.17 -11.78 -20.49
CA GLU A 71 12.85 -10.61 -21.32
C GLU A 71 13.97 -10.19 -22.28
N HIS A 72 15.21 -10.19 -21.81
CA HIS A 72 16.36 -9.71 -22.59
C HIS A 72 17.20 -10.84 -23.19
N ALA A 73 16.98 -12.08 -22.76
CA ALA A 73 17.84 -13.21 -23.12
C ALA A 73 17.15 -14.55 -22.92
N ASN A 74 17.47 -15.50 -23.78
CA ASN A 74 17.01 -16.90 -23.66
C ASN A 74 18.12 -17.85 -23.18
N THR A 75 19.37 -17.38 -23.10
CA THR A 75 20.51 -18.13 -22.60
C THR A 75 21.29 -17.34 -21.54
N VAL A 76 22.10 -18.04 -20.75
CA VAL A 76 22.94 -17.43 -19.72
C VAL A 76 23.98 -16.51 -20.35
N GLU A 77 24.59 -16.93 -21.46
CA GLU A 77 25.61 -16.16 -22.17
C GLU A 77 25.04 -14.85 -22.73
N GLU A 78 23.84 -14.93 -23.32
CA GLU A 78 23.14 -13.75 -23.83
C GLU A 78 22.78 -12.79 -22.69
N LEU A 79 22.30 -13.31 -21.55
CA LEU A 79 21.95 -12.50 -20.38
C LEU A 79 23.14 -11.70 -19.85
N ILE A 80 24.29 -12.35 -19.70
CA ILE A 80 25.54 -11.72 -19.27
C ILE A 80 25.99 -10.69 -20.31
N GLN A 81 25.93 -11.02 -21.60
CA GLN A 81 26.33 -10.12 -22.67
C GLN A 81 25.46 -8.85 -22.74
N GLN A 82 24.14 -8.97 -22.50
CA GLN A 82 23.26 -7.81 -22.44
C GLN A 82 23.51 -6.95 -21.20
N ALA A 83 23.78 -7.55 -20.04
CA ALA A 83 24.16 -6.83 -18.83
C ALA A 83 25.48 -6.07 -19.03
N ASP A 84 26.49 -6.71 -19.64
CA ASP A 84 27.77 -6.07 -19.97
C ASP A 84 27.60 -4.89 -20.95
N THR A 85 26.77 -5.09 -21.99
CA THR A 85 26.43 -4.02 -22.95
C THR A 85 25.78 -2.82 -22.23
N ALA A 86 24.86 -3.08 -21.30
CA ALA A 86 24.21 -2.03 -20.51
C ALA A 86 25.20 -1.31 -19.58
N MET A 87 26.12 -2.05 -18.95
CA MET A 87 27.16 -1.52 -18.07
C MET A 87 28.10 -0.58 -18.82
N TYR A 88 28.51 -0.98 -20.03
CA TYR A 88 29.36 -0.15 -20.87
C TYR A 88 28.65 1.13 -21.33
N ARG A 89 27.34 1.06 -21.62
CA ARG A 89 26.52 2.24 -21.91
C ARG A 89 26.41 3.16 -20.69
N ALA A 90 26.15 2.61 -19.50
CA ALA A 90 26.10 3.38 -18.26
C ALA A 90 27.41 4.14 -18.01
N LYS A 91 28.55 3.45 -18.20
CA LYS A 91 29.89 4.03 -18.07
C LYS A 91 30.17 5.15 -19.07
N LYS A 92 29.68 5.03 -20.32
CA LYS A 92 29.82 6.07 -21.35
C LYS A 92 28.98 7.31 -21.06
N GLU A 93 27.79 7.12 -20.51
CA GLU A 93 26.87 8.21 -20.18
C GLU A 93 27.17 8.86 -18.83
N GLY A 94 28.01 8.24 -18.01
CA GLY A 94 28.32 8.71 -16.66
C GLY A 94 27.17 8.51 -15.67
N VAL A 95 26.29 7.54 -15.94
CA VAL A 95 25.20 7.17 -15.02
C VAL A 95 25.60 5.98 -14.15
N ARG A 96 24.99 5.87 -12.96
CA ARG A 96 25.32 4.86 -11.95
C ARG A 96 24.95 3.44 -12.40
N TYR A 97 23.84 3.28 -13.12
CA TYR A 97 23.40 1.99 -13.64
C TYR A 97 22.47 2.13 -14.84
N ARG A 98 22.30 1.04 -15.62
CA ARG A 98 21.36 0.96 -16.74
C ARG A 98 20.83 -0.46 -16.94
N PHE A 99 19.57 -0.60 -17.36
CA PHE A 99 19.10 -1.85 -17.96
C PHE A 99 19.51 -1.95 -19.42
N PHE A 100 19.52 -3.16 -19.97
CA PHE A 100 19.67 -3.36 -21.41
C PHE A 100 18.55 -2.67 -22.20
N SER A 101 17.31 -2.79 -21.71
CA SER A 101 16.15 -2.04 -22.21
C SER A 101 16.14 -0.60 -21.69
N GLN A 102 15.95 0.37 -22.59
CA GLN A 102 15.84 1.77 -22.21
C GLN A 102 14.56 2.04 -21.43
N ASP A 103 13.43 1.45 -21.84
CA ASP A 103 12.15 1.64 -21.18
C ASP A 103 12.19 1.15 -19.72
N LEU A 104 12.84 0.00 -19.47
CA LEU A 104 13.05 -0.50 -18.11
C LEU A 104 14.01 0.37 -17.29
N THR A 105 14.97 1.01 -17.94
CA THR A 105 15.85 1.99 -17.28
C THR A 105 15.05 3.20 -16.83
N ASP A 106 14.21 3.74 -17.69
CA ASP A 106 13.40 4.92 -17.40
C ASP A 106 12.36 4.62 -16.30
N GLU A 107 11.74 3.43 -16.34
CA GLU A 107 10.82 2.97 -15.29
C GLU A 107 11.53 2.82 -13.93
N ALA A 108 12.70 2.18 -13.90
CA ALA A 108 13.50 2.01 -12.70
C ALA A 108 13.93 3.35 -12.08
N LEU A 109 14.43 4.28 -12.91
CA LEU A 109 14.80 5.63 -12.46
C LEU A 109 13.59 6.40 -11.93
N LYS A 110 12.43 6.27 -12.58
CA LYS A 110 11.18 6.87 -12.10
C LYS A 110 10.83 6.36 -10.70
N ARG A 111 10.94 5.05 -10.45
CA ARG A 111 10.65 4.45 -9.13
C ARG A 111 11.61 4.91 -8.04
N ILE A 112 12.91 4.95 -8.31
CA ILE A 112 13.91 5.41 -7.32
C ILE A 112 13.72 6.88 -7.02
N ARG A 113 13.46 7.70 -8.05
CA ARG A 113 13.10 9.10 -7.87
C ARG A 113 11.85 9.25 -7.00
N LEU A 114 10.80 8.49 -7.29
CA LEU A 114 9.55 8.52 -6.52
C LEU A 114 9.79 8.09 -5.06
N GLY A 115 10.62 7.08 -4.81
CA GLY A 115 11.01 6.68 -3.46
C GLY A 115 11.71 7.79 -2.66
N SER A 116 12.65 8.49 -3.30
CA SER A 116 13.30 9.67 -2.71
C SER A 116 12.31 10.82 -2.45
N GLU A 117 11.37 11.03 -3.38
CA GLU A 117 10.30 12.01 -3.26
C GLU A 117 9.33 11.68 -2.12
N ILE A 118 8.92 10.42 -1.94
CA ILE A 118 8.05 9.98 -0.82
C ILE A 118 8.73 10.29 0.52
N ARG A 119 10.01 9.92 0.67
CA ARG A 119 10.74 10.17 1.92
C ARG A 119 10.84 11.67 2.23
N ARG A 120 11.14 12.48 1.22
CA ARG A 120 11.18 13.94 1.35
C ARG A 120 9.80 14.51 1.67
N GLY A 121 8.75 14.01 1.02
CA GLY A 121 7.38 14.48 1.20
C GLY A 121 6.84 14.22 2.60
N LEU A 122 7.27 13.11 3.23
CA LEU A 122 6.98 12.83 4.64
C LEU A 122 7.59 13.89 5.56
N ASP A 123 8.87 14.24 5.34
CA ASP A 123 9.56 15.26 6.13
C ASP A 123 9.04 16.68 5.86
N ALA A 124 8.59 16.95 4.63
CA ALA A 124 8.12 18.25 4.17
C ALA A 124 6.63 18.51 4.43
N GLY A 125 5.87 17.52 4.92
CA GLY A 125 4.43 17.64 5.15
C GLY A 125 3.61 17.75 3.85
N GLU A 126 4.05 17.06 2.79
CA GLU A 126 3.39 17.05 1.48
C GLU A 126 2.21 16.08 1.43
N PHE A 127 2.08 15.19 2.41
CA PHE A 127 0.95 14.26 2.51
C PHE A 127 -0.21 14.90 3.28
N LEU A 128 -1.43 14.63 2.83
CA LEU A 128 -2.66 15.05 3.48
C LEU A 128 -3.71 13.93 3.38
N LEU A 129 -4.73 14.00 4.22
CA LEU A 129 -5.86 13.08 4.18
C LEU A 129 -7.09 13.78 3.62
N HIS A 130 -7.73 13.12 2.66
CA HIS A 130 -9.12 13.36 2.34
C HIS A 130 -9.99 12.30 3.02
N TYR A 131 -11.26 12.62 3.20
CA TYR A 131 -12.20 11.79 3.94
C TYR A 131 -13.45 11.56 3.10
N GLN A 132 -13.84 10.30 2.95
CA GLN A 132 -15.06 9.94 2.25
C GLN A 132 -16.17 9.54 3.25
N PRO A 133 -17.36 10.16 3.19
CA PRO A 133 -18.49 9.80 4.03
C PRO A 133 -19.01 8.38 3.76
N GLN A 134 -19.19 7.63 4.85
CA GLN A 134 -19.95 6.39 4.88
C GLN A 134 -21.33 6.69 5.49
N ILE A 135 -22.39 6.28 4.81
CA ILE A 135 -23.77 6.70 5.12
C ILE A 135 -24.66 5.48 5.38
N ASN A 136 -25.59 5.62 6.31
CA ASN A 136 -26.72 4.71 6.45
C ASN A 136 -27.70 4.93 5.28
N LEU A 137 -27.88 3.91 4.45
CA LEU A 137 -28.67 3.99 3.22
C LEU A 137 -30.18 4.20 3.45
N SER A 138 -30.66 3.96 4.68
CA SER A 138 -32.08 4.11 5.04
C SER A 138 -32.44 5.52 5.49
N ASP A 139 -31.62 6.15 6.33
CA ASP A 139 -31.92 7.46 6.93
C ASP A 139 -30.95 8.58 6.52
N GLY A 140 -29.92 8.26 5.74
CA GLY A 140 -28.95 9.21 5.22
C GLY A 140 -27.96 9.76 6.25
N LYS A 141 -27.92 9.19 7.47
CA LYS A 141 -26.98 9.65 8.50
C LYS A 141 -25.57 9.16 8.23
N LEU A 142 -24.61 10.00 8.62
CA LEU A 142 -23.19 9.66 8.63
C LEU A 142 -22.95 8.53 9.64
N THR A 143 -22.40 7.41 9.18
CA THR A 143 -22.01 6.28 10.03
C THR A 143 -20.50 6.28 10.28
N GLY A 144 -19.70 6.66 9.29
CA GLY A 144 -18.24 6.66 9.40
C GLY A 144 -17.59 7.52 8.34
N LEU A 145 -16.27 7.53 8.35
CA LEU A 145 -15.45 8.19 7.34
C LEU A 145 -14.34 7.23 6.94
N GLU A 146 -13.96 7.21 5.67
CA GLU A 146 -12.74 6.54 5.21
C GLU A 146 -11.64 7.58 4.98
N ALA A 147 -10.47 7.36 5.58
CA ALA A 147 -9.29 8.19 5.40
C ALA A 147 -8.52 7.75 4.15
N LEU A 148 -8.42 8.66 3.19
CA LEU A 148 -7.80 8.44 1.90
C LEU A 148 -6.61 9.37 1.73
N ILE A 149 -5.41 8.78 1.69
CA ILE A 149 -4.18 9.54 1.53
C ILE A 149 -4.14 10.28 0.20
N ARG A 150 -3.59 11.50 0.21
CA ARG A 150 -3.29 12.31 -0.96
C ARG A 150 -1.87 12.83 -0.81
N TRP A 151 -1.17 12.90 -1.93
CA TRP A 151 0.16 13.49 -1.97
C TRP A 151 0.15 14.76 -2.79
N GLN A 152 0.41 15.89 -2.13
CA GLN A 152 0.57 17.19 -2.75
C GLN A 152 2.04 17.39 -3.13
N GLY A 153 2.44 16.82 -4.27
CA GLY A 153 3.78 17.00 -4.81
C GLY A 153 4.00 18.41 -5.40
N PRO A 154 5.24 18.71 -5.83
CA PRO A 154 5.61 20.01 -6.41
C PRO A 154 4.79 20.38 -7.65
N ASP A 155 4.46 19.38 -8.47
CA ASP A 155 3.77 19.54 -9.76
C ASP A 155 2.24 19.33 -9.65
N GLY A 156 1.72 19.06 -8.45
CA GLY A 156 0.30 18.85 -8.21
C GLY A 156 -0.02 17.61 -7.36
N LEU A 157 -1.28 17.20 -7.40
CA LEU A 157 -1.78 16.04 -6.67
C LEU A 157 -1.34 14.75 -7.37
N ILE A 158 -0.65 13.86 -6.65
CA ILE A 158 -0.22 12.55 -7.14
C ILE A 158 -1.22 11.50 -6.61
N ASN A 159 -1.70 10.62 -7.49
CA ASN A 159 -2.66 9.58 -7.15
C ASN A 159 -1.99 8.48 -6.29
N PRO A 160 -2.62 8.02 -5.18
CA PRO A 160 -2.20 6.83 -4.45
C PRO A 160 -1.76 5.64 -5.30
N ASP A 161 -2.47 5.35 -6.40
CA ASP A 161 -2.15 4.23 -7.30
C ASP A 161 -0.74 4.34 -7.91
N GLU A 162 -0.16 5.55 -7.97
CA GLU A 162 1.18 5.76 -8.51
C GLU A 162 2.28 5.57 -7.46
N PHE A 163 2.04 5.91 -6.19
CA PHE A 163 3.10 5.95 -5.18
C PHE A 163 2.99 4.87 -4.10
N ILE A 164 1.80 4.34 -3.81
CA ILE A 164 1.63 3.26 -2.82
C ILE A 164 2.40 2.00 -3.23
N PRO A 165 2.34 1.51 -4.50
CA PRO A 165 3.10 0.33 -4.90
C PRO A 165 4.62 0.51 -4.73
N VAL A 166 5.11 1.73 -4.99
CA VAL A 166 6.52 2.07 -4.77
C VAL A 166 6.83 2.14 -3.27
N ALA A 167 5.95 2.73 -2.46
CA ALA A 167 6.13 2.77 -1.02
C ALA A 167 6.21 1.35 -0.42
N GLU A 168 5.38 0.43 -0.88
CA GLU A 168 5.38 -0.97 -0.46
C GLU A 168 6.69 -1.68 -0.81
N GLN A 169 7.11 -1.58 -2.07
CA GLN A 169 8.36 -2.19 -2.55
C GLN A 169 9.59 -1.68 -1.81
N LEU A 170 9.59 -0.40 -1.42
CA LEU A 170 10.70 0.24 -0.71
C LEU A 170 10.61 0.14 0.82
N GLY A 171 9.56 -0.49 1.36
CA GLY A 171 9.25 -0.48 2.79
C GLY A 171 8.91 0.91 3.35
N LEU A 172 8.78 1.94 2.50
CA LEU A 172 8.33 3.29 2.90
C LEU A 172 6.84 3.32 3.26
N ILE A 173 6.07 2.29 2.89
CA ILE A 173 4.68 2.13 3.31
C ILE A 173 4.54 2.03 4.84
N ILE A 174 5.60 1.58 5.52
CA ILE A 174 5.63 1.43 6.98
C ILE A 174 5.58 2.80 7.68
N PRO A 175 6.54 3.73 7.48
CA PRO A 175 6.45 5.07 8.06
C PRO A 175 5.29 5.89 7.48
N LEU A 176 4.92 5.67 6.22
CA LEU A 176 3.79 6.35 5.60
C LEU A 176 2.46 5.96 6.24
N GLY A 177 2.24 4.66 6.46
CA GLY A 177 1.04 4.13 7.09
C GLY A 177 0.90 4.55 8.56
N GLU A 178 2.02 4.62 9.30
CA GLU A 178 2.01 5.22 10.65
C GLU A 178 1.53 6.66 10.63
N TRP A 179 2.06 7.47 9.71
CA TRP A 179 1.66 8.86 9.57
C TRP A 179 0.17 8.97 9.23
N VAL A 180 -0.34 8.17 8.28
CA VAL A 180 -1.76 8.12 7.91
C VAL A 180 -2.63 7.78 9.12
N MET A 181 -2.27 6.73 9.84
CA MET A 181 -3.06 6.25 10.97
C MET A 181 -3.05 7.26 12.13
N GLU A 182 -1.89 7.85 12.42
CA GLU A 182 -1.78 8.87 13.46
C GLU A 182 -2.62 10.11 13.11
N GLU A 183 -2.53 10.60 11.87
CA GLU A 183 -3.28 11.78 11.43
C GLU A 183 -4.79 11.50 11.38
N ALA A 184 -5.21 10.34 10.89
CA ALA A 184 -6.61 9.92 10.91
C ALA A 184 -7.15 9.85 12.34
N CYS A 185 -6.39 9.27 13.28
CA CYS A 185 -6.80 9.18 14.68
C CYS A 185 -6.87 10.55 15.35
N ARG A 186 -5.85 11.39 15.13
CA ARG A 186 -5.77 12.77 15.67
C ARG A 186 -6.95 13.62 15.17
N GLN A 187 -7.21 13.58 13.86
CA GLN A 187 -8.31 14.35 13.26
C GLN A 187 -9.67 13.86 13.74
N THR A 188 -9.87 12.56 13.82
CA THR A 188 -11.12 11.96 14.33
C THR A 188 -11.36 12.33 15.80
N ARG A 189 -10.32 12.32 16.63
CA ARG A 189 -10.42 12.77 18.02
C ARG A 189 -10.84 14.24 18.11
N SER A 190 -10.28 15.09 17.24
CA SER A 190 -10.66 16.50 17.13
C SER A 190 -12.15 16.64 16.78
N TRP A 191 -12.63 15.96 15.74
CA TRP A 191 -14.03 16.03 15.35
C TRP A 191 -15.00 15.54 16.43
N ILE A 192 -14.69 14.45 17.13
CA ILE A 192 -15.50 13.97 18.26
C ILE A 192 -15.59 15.06 19.34
N SER A 193 -14.49 15.79 19.62
CA SER A 193 -14.50 16.90 20.58
C SER A 193 -15.32 18.11 20.11
N MET A 194 -15.49 18.27 18.80
CA MET A 194 -16.34 19.29 18.17
C MET A 194 -17.81 18.86 18.07
N GLY A 195 -18.16 17.64 18.46
CA GLY A 195 -19.53 17.13 18.44
C GLY A 195 -19.90 16.32 17.20
N LEU A 196 -18.95 15.93 16.36
CA LEU A 196 -19.21 14.99 15.27
C LEU A 196 -19.58 13.62 15.83
N ASP A 197 -20.77 13.13 15.49
CA ASP A 197 -21.20 11.77 15.81
C ASP A 197 -20.89 10.85 14.63
N ILE A 198 -19.80 10.09 14.75
CA ILE A 198 -19.38 9.05 13.81
C ILE A 198 -19.02 7.79 14.56
N ASN A 199 -19.34 6.63 13.97
CA ASN A 199 -19.02 5.33 14.56
C ASN A 199 -17.52 5.06 14.52
N CYS A 200 -16.88 5.26 13.36
CA CYS A 200 -15.47 4.98 13.16
C CYS A 200 -14.84 5.85 12.06
N ILE A 201 -13.50 5.91 12.07
CA ILE A 201 -12.64 6.28 10.96
C ILE A 201 -11.98 4.99 10.42
N ALA A 202 -12.15 4.74 9.14
CA ALA A 202 -11.54 3.64 8.40
C ALA A 202 -10.18 4.06 7.84
N VAL A 203 -9.17 3.19 7.97
CA VAL A 203 -7.82 3.39 7.44
C VAL A 203 -7.38 2.14 6.70
N ASN A 204 -7.00 2.31 5.43
CA ASN A 204 -6.43 1.26 4.60
C ASN A 204 -5.03 0.85 5.07
N VAL A 205 -4.80 -0.46 5.18
CA VAL A 205 -3.52 -1.03 5.63
C VAL A 205 -2.99 -2.01 4.59
N SER A 206 -1.74 -1.77 4.19
CA SER A 206 -1.01 -2.63 3.27
C SER A 206 -0.59 -3.94 3.94
N PRO A 207 -0.57 -5.07 3.21
CA PRO A 207 -0.07 -6.34 3.73
C PRO A 207 1.38 -6.25 4.23
N VAL A 208 2.21 -5.39 3.63
CA VAL A 208 3.61 -5.17 4.07
C VAL A 208 3.66 -4.60 5.48
N GLN A 209 2.70 -3.74 5.86
CA GLN A 209 2.64 -3.17 7.21
C GLN A 209 2.28 -4.23 8.25
N ILE A 210 1.36 -5.13 7.93
CA ILE A 210 0.90 -6.19 8.86
C ILE A 210 1.98 -7.26 9.04
N GLN A 211 2.70 -7.58 7.95
CA GLN A 211 3.83 -8.51 7.97
C GLN A 211 5.06 -7.93 8.68
N ASN A 212 5.14 -6.61 8.83
CA ASN A 212 6.17 -5.95 9.62
C ASN A 212 5.85 -6.17 11.11
N GLY A 213 6.37 -7.29 11.64
CA GLY A 213 6.04 -7.75 12.99
C GLY A 213 6.19 -6.64 14.03
N ASP A 214 5.14 -6.48 14.85
CA ASP A 214 4.86 -5.37 15.80
C ASP A 214 3.70 -4.44 15.40
N PHE A 215 3.06 -4.65 14.24
CA PHE A 215 1.94 -3.82 13.77
C PHE A 215 0.88 -3.53 14.84
N SER A 216 0.39 -4.55 15.56
CA SER A 216 -0.60 -4.36 16.62
C SER A 216 -0.11 -3.44 17.74
N SER A 217 1.17 -3.54 18.13
CA SER A 217 1.76 -2.69 19.16
C SER A 217 1.86 -1.24 18.70
N ARG A 218 2.16 -1.01 17.42
CA ARG A 218 2.25 0.33 16.83
C ARG A 218 0.89 1.01 16.75
N VAL A 219 -0.15 0.28 16.30
CA VAL A 219 -1.54 0.76 16.30
C VAL A 219 -1.97 1.18 17.71
N LEU A 220 -1.73 0.34 18.71
CA LEU A 220 -2.10 0.64 20.10
C LEU A 220 -1.33 1.84 20.67
N ASN A 221 -0.07 2.02 20.29
CA ASN A 221 0.71 3.20 20.66
C ASN A 221 0.12 4.47 20.03
N ILE A 222 -0.24 4.44 18.74
CA ILE A 222 -0.89 5.56 18.05
C ILE A 222 -2.22 5.93 18.73
N LEU A 223 -3.06 4.94 19.04
CA LEU A 223 -4.32 5.16 19.76
C LEU A 223 -4.07 5.79 21.15
N SER A 224 -3.05 5.30 21.88
CA SER A 224 -2.67 5.88 23.17
C SER A 224 -2.17 7.32 23.06
N ARG A 225 -1.39 7.66 22.02
CA ARG A 225 -0.85 9.02 21.81
C ARG A 225 -1.92 10.02 21.38
N THR A 226 -2.82 9.59 20.49
CA THR A 226 -3.89 10.44 19.94
C THR A 226 -5.10 10.53 20.87
N GLY A 227 -5.27 9.56 21.77
CA GLY A 227 -6.41 9.47 22.69
C GLY A 227 -7.72 9.10 21.99
N LEU A 228 -7.66 8.54 20.77
CA LEU A 228 -8.83 8.00 20.10
C LEU A 228 -9.23 6.68 20.78
N PRO A 229 -10.50 6.48 21.17
CA PRO A 229 -10.96 5.17 21.65
C PRO A 229 -10.78 4.11 20.55
N PRO A 230 -10.22 2.92 20.85
CA PRO A 230 -9.99 1.88 19.86
C PRO A 230 -11.24 1.52 19.03
N SER A 231 -12.43 1.54 19.65
CA SER A 231 -13.72 1.29 19.00
C SER A 231 -14.12 2.28 17.92
N ARG A 232 -13.38 3.39 17.78
CA ARG A 232 -13.55 4.41 16.74
C ARG A 232 -12.56 4.24 15.59
N LEU A 233 -11.62 3.30 15.65
CA LEU A 233 -10.72 2.98 14.55
C LEU A 233 -11.20 1.70 13.86
N GLU A 234 -11.29 1.75 12.53
CA GLU A 234 -11.49 0.60 11.67
C GLU A 234 -10.27 0.44 10.76
N ILE A 235 -9.69 -0.75 10.74
CA ILE A 235 -8.58 -1.11 9.87
C ILE A 235 -9.15 -1.88 8.69
N GLU A 236 -8.89 -1.38 7.49
CA GLU A 236 -9.31 -2.00 6.24
C GLU A 236 -8.13 -2.75 5.64
N ILE A 237 -8.33 -4.04 5.36
CA ILE A 237 -7.33 -4.92 4.74
C ILE A 237 -7.93 -5.54 3.50
N THR A 238 -7.19 -5.53 2.39
CA THR A 238 -7.70 -6.11 1.14
C THR A 238 -7.84 -7.62 1.25
N GLU A 239 -8.79 -8.19 0.51
CA GLU A 239 -8.99 -9.63 0.43
C GLU A 239 -7.69 -10.39 0.09
N ASN A 240 -6.88 -9.86 -0.83
CA ASN A 240 -5.62 -10.48 -1.24
C ASN A 240 -4.55 -10.46 -0.13
N SER A 241 -4.63 -9.50 0.79
CA SER A 241 -3.74 -9.45 1.97
C SER A 241 -3.97 -10.64 2.91
N LEU A 242 -5.11 -11.32 2.79
CA LEU A 242 -5.46 -12.50 3.59
C LEU A 242 -4.83 -13.80 3.04
N ILE A 243 -4.33 -13.78 1.81
CA ILE A 243 -3.74 -14.96 1.18
C ILE A 243 -2.32 -15.15 1.73
N GLY A 244 -2.09 -16.30 2.37
CA GLY A 244 -0.79 -16.62 2.97
C GLY A 244 -0.58 -16.01 4.36
N LEU A 245 -1.65 -15.60 5.04
CA LEU A 245 -1.61 -15.25 6.45
C LEU A 245 -1.06 -16.42 7.27
N ASP A 246 -0.06 -16.12 8.11
CA ASP A 246 0.40 -17.04 9.14
C ASP A 246 -0.35 -16.81 10.45
N ASN A 247 -0.14 -17.72 11.41
CA ASN A 247 -0.77 -17.62 12.72
C ASN A 247 -0.35 -16.34 13.48
N ALA A 248 0.84 -15.80 13.22
CA ALA A 248 1.32 -14.61 13.91
C ALA A 248 0.54 -13.36 13.51
N ILE A 249 0.18 -13.22 12.22
CA ILE A 249 -0.67 -12.12 11.78
C ILE A 249 -2.09 -12.25 12.34
N LEU A 250 -2.65 -13.46 12.35
CA LEU A 250 -3.97 -13.70 12.96
C LEU A 250 -4.00 -13.29 14.43
N GLU A 251 -2.98 -13.66 15.20
CA GLU A 251 -2.84 -13.26 16.61
C GLU A 251 -2.79 -11.73 16.77
N GLN A 252 -2.12 -11.01 15.86
CA GLN A 252 -2.08 -9.55 15.90
C GLN A 252 -3.46 -8.92 15.62
N LEU A 253 -4.20 -9.43 14.64
CA LEU A 253 -5.56 -8.94 14.35
C LEU A 253 -6.53 -9.25 15.49
N HIS A 254 -6.42 -10.44 16.10
CA HIS A 254 -7.20 -10.80 17.29
C HIS A 254 -6.91 -9.86 18.45
N LEU A 255 -5.63 -9.57 18.71
CA LEU A 255 -5.23 -8.63 19.77
C LEU A 255 -5.86 -7.24 19.55
N LEU A 256 -5.82 -6.73 18.32
CA LEU A 256 -6.43 -5.43 18.00
C LEU A 256 -7.94 -5.42 18.24
N ARG A 257 -8.63 -6.49 17.83
CA ARG A 257 -10.07 -6.65 18.06
C ARG A 257 -10.42 -6.76 19.54
N GLU A 258 -9.63 -7.48 20.33
CA GLU A 258 -9.79 -7.57 21.79
C GLU A 258 -9.62 -6.21 22.48
N GLN A 259 -8.79 -5.32 21.93
CA GLN A 259 -8.68 -3.94 22.39
C GLN A 259 -9.82 -3.04 21.88
N GLY A 260 -10.65 -3.54 20.97
CA GLY A 260 -11.85 -2.89 20.44
C GLY A 260 -11.68 -2.26 19.06
N VAL A 261 -10.52 -2.40 18.40
CA VAL A 261 -10.35 -1.93 17.01
C VAL A 261 -11.20 -2.80 16.08
N ARG A 262 -11.89 -2.17 15.12
CA ARG A 262 -12.69 -2.89 14.12
C ARG A 262 -11.81 -3.33 12.96
N ILE A 263 -12.08 -4.51 12.43
CA ILE A 263 -11.39 -5.00 11.23
C ILE A 263 -12.40 -5.17 10.09
N ALA A 264 -12.12 -4.58 8.94
CA ALA A 264 -12.91 -4.69 7.73
C ALA A 264 -12.11 -5.35 6.61
N ILE A 265 -12.77 -6.18 5.81
CA ILE A 265 -12.18 -6.71 4.57
C ILE A 265 -12.62 -5.81 3.42
N ASP A 266 -11.63 -5.26 2.73
CA ASP A 266 -11.80 -4.41 1.56
C ASP A 266 -11.73 -5.18 0.24
N ASP A 267 -12.28 -4.59 -0.82
CA ASP A 267 -12.35 -5.13 -2.18
C ASP A 267 -12.96 -6.55 -2.26
N PHE A 268 -13.93 -6.87 -1.39
CA PHE A 268 -14.40 -8.24 -1.25
C PHE A 268 -15.12 -8.75 -2.51
N GLY A 269 -14.67 -9.90 -3.01
CA GLY A 269 -15.21 -10.60 -4.17
C GLY A 269 -14.33 -10.50 -5.42
N VAL A 270 -13.32 -9.63 -5.42
CA VAL A 270 -12.37 -9.47 -6.55
C VAL A 270 -11.23 -10.51 -6.44
N GLY A 271 -10.93 -10.98 -5.23
CA GLY A 271 -9.85 -11.92 -4.96
C GLY A 271 -10.29 -13.39 -4.90
N TYR A 272 -9.36 -14.23 -4.42
CA TYR A 272 -9.61 -15.65 -4.14
C TYR A 272 -9.78 -15.89 -2.64
N SER A 273 -10.96 -15.60 -2.09
CA SER A 273 -11.29 -16.02 -0.72
C SER A 273 -11.62 -17.50 -0.66
N SER A 274 -10.90 -18.23 0.19
CA SER A 274 -11.48 -19.44 0.76
C SER A 274 -12.40 -19.03 1.91
N LEU A 275 -13.69 -19.36 1.78
CA LEU A 275 -14.69 -19.19 2.85
C LEU A 275 -14.23 -19.79 4.20
N SER A 276 -13.31 -20.76 4.16
CA SER A 276 -12.71 -21.35 5.35
C SER A 276 -11.92 -20.34 6.20
N TYR A 277 -11.24 -19.38 5.58
CA TYR A 277 -10.44 -18.39 6.31
C TYR A 277 -11.32 -17.29 6.91
N LEU A 278 -12.39 -16.88 6.21
CA LEU A 278 -13.33 -15.87 6.72
C LEU A 278 -13.92 -16.24 8.08
N ARG A 279 -14.18 -17.53 8.31
CA ARG A 279 -14.74 -18.00 9.59
C ARG A 279 -13.80 -17.74 10.77
N ASP A 280 -12.50 -17.89 10.57
CA ASP A 280 -11.50 -17.85 11.64
C ASP A 280 -10.88 -16.44 11.79
N LEU A 281 -11.20 -15.51 10.88
CA LEU A 281 -10.73 -14.14 10.91
C LEU A 281 -11.51 -13.27 11.92
N PRO A 282 -10.84 -12.40 12.69
CA PRO A 282 -11.47 -11.47 13.63
C PRO A 282 -12.05 -10.25 12.89
N VAL A 283 -12.97 -10.48 11.97
CA VAL A 283 -13.57 -9.45 11.10
C VAL A 283 -14.92 -9.00 11.63
N ASP A 284 -15.21 -7.72 11.46
CA ASP A 284 -16.47 -7.08 11.84
C ASP A 284 -17.27 -6.58 10.63
N ARG A 285 -16.60 -6.33 9.50
CA ARG A 285 -17.20 -5.69 8.33
C ARG A 285 -16.66 -6.23 6.99
N LEU A 286 -17.53 -6.33 6.00
CA LEU A 286 -17.19 -6.61 4.61
C LEU A 286 -17.54 -5.40 3.73
N LYS A 287 -16.60 -4.99 2.87
CA LYS A 287 -16.79 -3.93 1.89
C LYS A 287 -16.98 -4.55 0.51
N ILE A 288 -18.13 -4.33 -0.11
CA ILE A 288 -18.42 -4.82 -1.46
C ILE A 288 -17.74 -3.90 -2.46
N ASP A 289 -16.79 -4.43 -3.23
CA ASP A 289 -16.07 -3.66 -4.24
C ASP A 289 -17.03 -3.00 -5.25
N ARG A 290 -16.65 -1.80 -5.69
CA ARG A 290 -17.42 -1.01 -6.66
C ARG A 290 -17.70 -1.74 -7.97
N SER A 291 -16.85 -2.69 -8.39
CA SER A 291 -17.10 -3.45 -9.63
C SER A 291 -18.38 -4.28 -9.57
N PHE A 292 -18.83 -4.67 -8.36
CA PHE A 292 -20.10 -5.35 -8.14
C PHE A 292 -21.30 -4.40 -7.96
N ILE A 293 -21.05 -3.10 -7.80
CA ILE A 293 -22.08 -2.07 -7.60
C ILE A 293 -22.39 -1.31 -8.90
N ASN A 294 -21.38 -1.08 -9.75
CA ASN A 294 -21.45 -0.22 -10.93
C ASN A 294 -22.58 -0.58 -11.92
N GLY A 295 -22.91 -1.86 -12.08
CA GLY A 295 -23.98 -2.30 -12.99
C GLY A 295 -25.34 -2.54 -12.33
N LEU A 296 -25.49 -2.24 -11.03
CA LEU A 296 -26.79 -2.36 -10.35
C LEU A 296 -27.74 -1.23 -10.78
N PRO A 297 -29.06 -1.51 -10.91
CA PRO A 297 -29.73 -2.82 -10.75
C PRO A 297 -29.87 -3.63 -12.06
N ASP A 298 -29.33 -3.15 -13.18
CA ASP A 298 -29.66 -3.67 -14.52
C ASP A 298 -28.89 -4.95 -14.88
N ASP A 299 -27.67 -5.13 -14.36
CA ASP A 299 -26.87 -6.33 -14.60
C ASP A 299 -27.29 -7.46 -13.65
N SER A 300 -28.02 -8.43 -14.18
CA SER A 300 -28.49 -9.61 -13.43
C SER A 300 -27.38 -10.41 -12.74
N SER A 301 -26.16 -10.43 -13.31
CA SER A 301 -25.02 -11.13 -12.72
C SER A 301 -24.51 -10.37 -11.50
N LEU A 302 -24.34 -9.06 -11.60
CA LEU A 302 -23.89 -8.23 -10.48
C LEU A 302 -24.95 -8.14 -9.37
N VAL A 303 -26.24 -8.15 -9.72
CA VAL A 303 -27.35 -8.30 -8.77
C VAL A 303 -27.25 -9.61 -7.98
N ALA A 304 -26.98 -10.72 -8.67
CA ALA A 304 -26.85 -12.03 -8.00
C ALA A 304 -25.62 -12.07 -7.08
N ILE A 305 -24.49 -11.53 -7.52
CA ILE A 305 -23.23 -11.51 -6.76
C ILE A 305 -23.36 -10.61 -5.52
N SER A 306 -23.81 -9.37 -5.68
CA SER A 306 -23.99 -8.44 -4.54
C SER A 306 -24.92 -9.00 -3.47
N ARG A 307 -26.05 -9.61 -3.86
CA ARG A 307 -26.96 -10.31 -2.92
C ARG A 307 -26.29 -11.48 -2.21
N ALA A 308 -25.48 -12.26 -2.90
CA ALA A 308 -24.76 -13.37 -2.29
C ALA A 308 -23.75 -12.88 -1.26
N ILE A 309 -23.04 -11.78 -1.54
CA ILE A 309 -22.10 -11.16 -0.59
C ILE A 309 -22.83 -10.61 0.64
N ILE A 310 -23.96 -9.91 0.44
CA ILE A 310 -24.77 -9.38 1.55
C ILE A 310 -25.24 -10.53 2.45
N ALA A 311 -25.83 -11.58 1.86
CA ALA A 311 -26.31 -12.74 2.61
C ALA A 311 -25.18 -13.48 3.34
N LEU A 312 -23.98 -13.55 2.74
CA LEU A 312 -22.80 -14.13 3.38
C LEU A 312 -22.39 -13.33 4.61
N GLY A 313 -22.30 -12.00 4.50
CA GLY A 313 -21.99 -11.11 5.61
C GLY A 313 -22.98 -11.28 6.76
N GLU A 314 -24.28 -11.25 6.48
CA GLU A 314 -25.33 -11.50 7.47
C GLU A 314 -25.19 -12.87 8.15
N THR A 315 -24.92 -13.92 7.38
CA THR A 315 -24.79 -15.29 7.89
C THR A 315 -23.59 -15.45 8.83
N LEU A 316 -22.50 -14.74 8.55
CA LEU A 316 -21.28 -14.75 9.37
C LEU A 316 -21.32 -13.74 10.52
N GLY A 317 -22.37 -12.90 10.58
CA GLY A 317 -22.52 -11.87 11.60
C GLY A 317 -21.68 -10.61 11.35
N PHE A 318 -21.25 -10.39 10.10
CA PHE A 318 -20.54 -9.20 9.68
C PHE A 318 -21.50 -8.10 9.24
N THR A 319 -21.10 -6.86 9.47
CA THR A 319 -21.73 -5.72 8.81
C THR A 319 -21.27 -5.65 7.35
N VAL A 320 -22.12 -5.18 6.45
CA VAL A 320 -21.81 -5.06 5.02
C VAL A 320 -21.99 -3.63 4.58
N ILE A 321 -20.97 -3.08 3.93
CA ILE A 321 -21.00 -1.75 3.30
C ILE A 321 -20.75 -1.89 1.80
N ALA A 322 -21.53 -1.19 0.98
CA ALA A 322 -21.33 -1.14 -0.46
C ALA A 322 -20.49 0.06 -0.89
N GLU A 323 -19.49 -0.15 -1.73
CA GLU A 323 -18.63 0.90 -2.26
C GLU A 323 -19.00 1.33 -3.67
N GLY A 324 -18.68 2.58 -4.03
CA GLY A 324 -18.96 3.09 -5.37
C GLY A 324 -20.45 3.25 -5.64
N VAL A 325 -21.25 3.60 -4.63
CA VAL A 325 -22.67 3.96 -4.83
C VAL A 325 -22.74 5.35 -5.47
N GLU A 326 -23.15 5.40 -6.73
CA GLU A 326 -23.17 6.63 -7.54
C GLU A 326 -24.59 7.09 -7.90
N THR A 327 -25.59 6.20 -7.83
CA THR A 327 -26.96 6.50 -8.28
C THR A 327 -28.03 6.07 -7.27
N GLU A 328 -29.16 6.78 -7.24
CA GLU A 328 -30.31 6.42 -6.41
C GLU A 328 -30.85 5.00 -6.69
N PRO A 329 -30.94 4.52 -7.96
CA PRO A 329 -31.30 3.13 -8.25
C PRO A 329 -30.38 2.10 -7.58
N GLN A 330 -29.05 2.33 -7.55
CA GLN A 330 -28.11 1.46 -6.84
C GLN A 330 -28.41 1.45 -5.33
N ARG A 331 -28.62 2.63 -4.72
CA ARG A 331 -28.97 2.76 -3.30
C ARG A 331 -30.24 2.00 -2.94
N VAL A 332 -31.31 2.16 -3.74
CA VAL A 332 -32.58 1.47 -3.51
C VAL A 332 -32.41 -0.03 -3.60
N HIS A 333 -31.70 -0.52 -4.62
CA HIS A 333 -31.44 -1.96 -4.78
C HIS A 333 -30.66 -2.56 -3.60
N LEU A 334 -29.63 -1.85 -3.12
CA LEU A 334 -28.82 -2.27 -1.98
C LEU A 334 -29.66 -2.37 -0.71
N LEU A 335 -30.50 -1.36 -0.45
CA LEU A 335 -31.39 -1.34 0.70
C LEU A 335 -32.43 -2.47 0.66
N GLU A 336 -33.03 -2.72 -0.51
CA GLU A 336 -33.96 -3.84 -0.72
C GLU A 336 -33.29 -5.21 -0.55
N SER A 337 -31.98 -5.28 -0.79
CA SER A 337 -31.19 -6.51 -0.68
C SER A 337 -30.60 -6.73 0.71
N GLY A 338 -30.85 -5.83 1.68
CA GLY A 338 -30.39 -5.95 3.08
C GLY A 338 -29.10 -5.18 3.40
N CYS A 339 -28.50 -4.47 2.44
CA CYS A 339 -27.34 -3.63 2.70
C CYS A 339 -27.77 -2.27 3.25
N HIS A 340 -27.32 -1.94 4.45
CA HIS A 340 -27.75 -0.74 5.18
C HIS A 340 -26.70 0.38 5.21
N GLU A 341 -25.48 0.12 4.77
CA GLU A 341 -24.40 1.12 4.73
C GLU A 341 -23.80 1.21 3.33
N GLY A 342 -23.42 2.41 2.92
CA GLY A 342 -22.73 2.58 1.64
C GLY A 342 -21.88 3.83 1.60
N GLN A 343 -20.94 3.82 0.66
CA GLN A 343 -20.08 4.95 0.33
C GLN A 343 -19.96 5.11 -1.18
N GLY A 344 -19.82 6.35 -1.64
CA GLY A 344 -19.71 6.65 -3.06
C GLY A 344 -20.12 8.07 -3.40
N PHE A 345 -20.01 8.42 -4.68
CA PHE A 345 -20.20 9.79 -5.16
C PHE A 345 -21.63 10.30 -5.06
N LEU A 346 -22.61 9.41 -4.87
CA LEU A 346 -23.98 9.79 -4.52
C LEU A 346 -24.03 10.60 -3.21
N PHE A 347 -23.17 10.26 -2.24
CA PHE A 347 -23.17 10.83 -0.90
C PHE A 347 -22.09 11.88 -0.68
N GLY A 348 -20.96 11.74 -1.36
CA GLY A 348 -19.85 12.67 -1.27
C GLY A 348 -18.59 12.11 -1.90
N HIS A 349 -17.85 12.99 -2.60
CA HIS A 349 -16.49 12.69 -3.01
C HIS A 349 -15.54 12.79 -1.80
N PRO A 350 -14.37 12.13 -1.85
CA PRO A 350 -13.32 12.35 -0.86
C PRO A 350 -12.98 13.84 -0.73
N MET A 351 -13.10 14.38 0.48
CA MET A 351 -12.98 15.82 0.73
C MET A 351 -12.06 16.14 1.91
N ALA A 352 -11.53 17.37 1.94
CA ALA A 352 -10.69 17.83 3.03
C ALA A 352 -11.46 17.92 4.36
N ASP A 353 -10.71 17.92 5.46
CA ASP A 353 -11.21 17.99 6.83
C ASP A 353 -12.25 19.12 7.07
N ARG A 354 -11.97 20.33 6.58
CA ARG A 354 -12.87 21.49 6.73
C ARG A 354 -14.21 21.31 6.03
N ALA A 355 -14.24 20.55 4.95
CA ALA A 355 -15.49 20.26 4.24
C ALA A 355 -16.37 19.30 5.07
N ILE A 356 -15.77 18.31 5.74
CA ILE A 356 -16.46 17.44 6.70
C ILE A 356 -17.05 18.25 7.85
N GLU A 357 -16.25 19.14 8.46
CA GLU A 357 -16.73 19.99 9.56
C GLU A 357 -17.96 20.84 9.15
N SER A 358 -17.91 21.40 7.94
CA SER A 358 -18.97 22.25 7.42
C SER A 358 -20.24 21.46 7.11
N ALA A 359 -20.11 20.23 6.62
CA ALA A 359 -21.25 19.40 6.21
C ALA A 359 -21.94 18.67 7.38
N TYR A 360 -21.18 18.28 8.41
CA TYR A 360 -21.65 17.33 9.43
C TYR A 360 -21.56 17.81 10.89
N ILE A 361 -20.85 18.91 11.19
CA ILE A 361 -20.71 19.41 12.58
C ILE A 361 -21.51 20.68 12.81
N ARG A 362 -21.39 21.66 11.89
CA ARG A 362 -21.92 23.02 12.10
C ARG A 362 -23.41 23.18 11.73
N LYS A 363 -24.22 22.15 11.89
CA LYS A 363 -25.66 22.19 11.57
C LYS A 363 -26.53 22.70 12.71
#